data_AF-A0A7X2MHK5-F1
#
_entry.id   AF-A0A7X2MHK5-F1
#
_cell.length_a   1.000
_cell.length_b   1.000
_cell.length_c   1.000
_cell.angle_alpha   90.00
_cell.angle_beta   90.00
_cell.angle_gamma   90.00
#
_symmetry.space_group_name_H-M   'P 1'
#
loop_
_entity.id
_entity.type
_entity.pdbx_description
1 polymer ?
#
loop_
_entity_poly.entity_id
_entity_poly.type
_entity_poly.pdbx_seq_one_letter_code
_entity_poly.pdbx_strand_id
1 'polypeptide(L)'
;MNERIVKFKPRNQNKIFILNNILWNSFNIQWAENDTNQLSFTVYDDGSDLFKVIAVEASVFFDNQEYVIKTLAIDYAAGVSTIQITATHVSNEL
;
A
#
# COMPACT_ATOMS: atom_id res chain seq x y z
N MET A 1 20.02 2.23 -10.82
CA MET A 1 19.17 2.51 -9.65
C MET A 1 17.97 1.61 -9.81
N ASN A 2 17.80 0.57 -9.00
CA ASN A 2 16.64 -0.31 -9.15
C ASN A 2 15.41 0.47 -8.70
N GLU A 3 14.52 0.81 -9.63
CA GLU A 3 13.27 1.52 -9.31
C GLU A 3 12.40 0.60 -8.45
N ARG A 4 12.07 1.06 -7.24
CA ARG A 4 11.09 0.39 -6.40
C ARG A 4 9.71 0.72 -6.97
N ILE A 5 9.07 -0.27 -7.60
CA ILE A 5 7.74 -0.11 -8.19
C ILE A 5 6.73 -0.79 -7.29
N VAL A 6 5.77 -0.01 -6.79
CA VAL A 6 4.61 -0.53 -6.05
C VAL A 6 3.40 -0.42 -6.95
N LYS A 7 2.72 -1.54 -7.17
CA LYS A 7 1.48 -1.59 -7.94
C LYS A 7 0.29 -1.74 -7.02
N PHE A 8 -0.84 -1.20 -7.42
CA PHE A 8 -2.08 -1.22 -6.67
C PHE A 8 -3.23 -1.72 -7.56
N LYS A 9 -4.06 -2.60 -7.01
CA LYS A 9 -5.30 -3.06 -7.63
C LYS A 9 -6.46 -2.76 -6.67
N PRO A 10 -7.41 -1.89 -7.04
CA PRO A 10 -8.60 -1.64 -6.22
C PRO A 10 -9.42 -2.92 -6.06
N ARG A 11 -10.05 -3.11 -4.89
CA ARG A 11 -10.86 -4.28 -4.54
C ARG A 11 -11.86 -4.69 -5.63
N ASN A 12 -12.58 -3.72 -6.19
CA ASN A 12 -13.68 -3.95 -7.14
C ASN A 12 -13.28 -3.70 -8.61
N GLN A 13 -11.98 -3.72 -8.93
CA GLN A 13 -11.51 -3.48 -10.30
C GLN A 13 -10.42 -4.48 -10.70
N ASN A 14 -10.40 -4.86 -11.98
CA ASN A 14 -9.33 -5.68 -12.55
C ASN A 14 -8.21 -4.87 -13.19
N LYS A 15 -8.14 -3.56 -12.91
CA LYS A 15 -7.10 -2.67 -13.40
C LYS A 15 -6.00 -2.50 -12.35
N ILE A 16 -4.75 -2.61 -12.80
CA ILE A 16 -3.56 -2.39 -11.98
C ILE A 16 -3.01 -1.00 -12.28
N PHE A 17 -2.68 -0.27 -11.23
CA PHE A 17 -2.11 1.08 -11.26
C PHE A 17 -0.72 1.07 -10.61
N ILE A 18 0.11 2.06 -10.92
CA ILE A 18 1.38 2.29 -10.23
C ILE A 18 1.17 3.39 -9.20
N LEU A 19 1.58 3.15 -7.96
CA LEU A 19 1.58 4.16 -6.91
C LEU A 19 2.87 4.98 -7.02
N ASN A 20 2.74 6.23 -7.49
CA ASN A 20 3.85 7.17 -7.59
C ASN A 20 3.94 8.13 -6.40
N ASN A 21 2.88 8.21 -5.60
CA ASN A 21 2.69 9.13 -4.49
C ASN A 21 3.08 8.52 -3.12
N ILE A 22 4.10 7.66 -3.10
CA ILE A 22 4.57 6.98 -1.87
C ILE A 22 5.64 7.84 -1.18
N LEU A 23 5.47 8.04 0.13
CA LEU A 23 6.52 8.54 1.00
C LEU A 23 7.50 7.40 1.32
N TRP A 24 8.56 7.28 0.52
CA TRP A 24 9.51 6.16 0.62
C TRP A 24 10.25 6.06 1.97
N ASN A 25 10.30 7.16 2.74
CA ASN A 25 10.85 7.15 4.10
C ASN A 25 9.96 6.44 5.12
N SER A 26 8.66 6.25 4.85
CA SER A 26 7.75 5.45 5.67
C SER A 26 7.54 4.03 5.14
N PHE A 27 8.14 3.69 4.00
CA PHE A 27 8.01 2.36 3.41
C PHE A 27 8.81 1.33 4.22
N ASN A 28 8.12 0.37 4.80
CA ASN A 28 8.70 -0.62 5.68
C ASN A 28 8.05 -2.00 5.48
N ILE A 29 8.89 -3.03 5.41
CA ILE A 29 8.49 -4.44 5.38
C ILE A 29 8.98 -5.07 6.67
N GLN A 30 8.05 -5.59 7.46
CA GLN A 30 8.34 -6.39 8.65
C GLN A 30 8.21 -7.86 8.27
N TRP A 31 9.35 -8.55 8.29
CA TRP A 31 9.42 -10.01 8.14
C TRP A 31 9.79 -10.59 9.49
N ALA A 32 8.93 -11.45 10.04
CA ALA A 32 9.21 -12.19 11.26
C ALA A 32 9.01 -13.69 10.98
N GLU A 33 10.01 -14.48 11.35
CA GLU A 33 10.01 -15.93 11.14
C GLU A 33 8.88 -16.55 11.98
N ASN A 34 7.93 -17.22 11.32
CA ASN A 34 6.66 -17.71 11.90
C ASN A 34 5.61 -16.65 12.28
N ASP A 35 5.72 -15.44 11.73
CA ASP A 35 4.75 -14.36 11.95
C ASP A 35 4.29 -13.75 10.61
N THR A 36 3.34 -12.83 10.70
CA THR A 36 2.66 -12.14 9.62
C THR A 36 3.64 -11.23 8.87
N ASN A 37 3.99 -11.58 7.63
CA ASN A 37 4.75 -10.68 6.75
C ASN A 37 3.90 -9.44 6.41
N GLN A 38 4.28 -8.29 6.96
CA GLN A 38 3.52 -7.05 6.92
C GLN A 38 4.27 -5.99 6.11
N LEU A 39 3.55 -5.34 5.20
CA LEU A 39 3.99 -4.17 4.44
C LEU A 39 3.26 -2.93 4.98
N SER A 40 4.02 -1.88 5.30
CA SER A 40 3.46 -0.59 5.71
C SER A 40 4.12 0.56 4.95
N PHE A 41 3.32 1.55 4.56
CA PHE A 41 3.80 2.74 3.86
C PHE A 41 2.74 3.84 3.90
N THR A 42 3.15 5.07 3.58
CA THR A 42 2.25 6.22 3.49
C THR A 42 2.17 6.70 2.05
N VAL A 43 0.96 6.99 1.59
CA VAL A 43 0.73 7.73 0.35
C VAL A 43 0.23 9.15 0.67
N TYR A 44 0.63 10.12 -0.13
CA TYR A 44 0.13 11.49 -0.04
C TYR A 44 -0.87 11.79 -1.16
N ASP A 45 -1.78 12.72 -0.91
CA ASP A 45 -2.74 13.17 -1.91
C ASP A 45 -2.02 13.97 -3.00
N ASP A 46 -1.96 13.39 -4.20
CA ASP A 46 -1.40 14.00 -5.41
C ASP A 46 -2.50 14.55 -6.34
N GLY A 47 -3.76 14.58 -5.87
CA GLY A 47 -4.93 14.97 -6.63
C GLY A 47 -5.47 13.87 -7.57
N SER A 48 -4.84 12.69 -7.62
CA SER A 48 -5.29 11.59 -8.47
C SER A 48 -6.55 10.91 -7.93
N ASP A 49 -7.36 10.35 -8.85
CA ASP A 49 -8.48 9.51 -8.45
C ASP A 49 -8.02 8.19 -7.80
N LEU A 50 -6.76 7.80 -8.03
CA LEU A 50 -6.18 6.62 -7.41
C LEU A 50 -6.16 6.73 -5.89
N PHE A 51 -5.81 7.90 -5.35
CA PHE A 51 -5.81 8.17 -3.92
C PHE A 51 -7.20 7.95 -3.29
N LYS A 52 -8.27 8.32 -4.01
CA LYS A 52 -9.67 8.24 -3.53
C LYS A 52 -10.23 6.82 -3.50
N VAL A 53 -9.61 5.89 -4.23
CA VAL A 53 -10.08 4.49 -4.34
C VAL A 53 -9.27 3.51 -3.48
N ILE A 54 -8.32 4.01 -2.69
CA ILE A 54 -7.57 3.20 -1.73
C ILE A 54 -8.53 2.78 -0.60
N ALA A 55 -8.67 1.47 -0.44
CA ALA A 55 -9.60 0.88 0.53
C ALA A 55 -9.02 -0.42 1.09
N VAL A 56 -9.57 -0.85 2.23
CA VAL A 56 -9.30 -2.19 2.79
C VAL A 56 -9.69 -3.28 1.78
N GLU A 57 -9.00 -4.40 1.86
CA GLU A 57 -9.08 -5.54 0.92
C GLU A 57 -8.62 -5.26 -0.52
N ALA A 58 -8.07 -4.08 -0.81
CA ALA A 58 -7.36 -3.86 -2.06
C ALA A 58 -5.98 -4.55 -2.04
N SER A 59 -5.48 -4.91 -3.22
CA SER A 59 -4.17 -5.57 -3.36
C SER A 59 -3.06 -4.56 -3.65
N VAL A 60 -1.94 -4.74 -2.99
CA VAL A 60 -0.67 -4.05 -3.21
C VAL A 60 0.35 -5.09 -3.68
N PHE A 61 1.04 -4.82 -4.78
CA PHE A 61 2.09 -5.67 -5.30
C PHE A 61 3.43 -4.98 -5.16
N PHE A 62 4.37 -5.66 -4.52
CA PHE A 62 5.74 -5.22 -4.35
C PHE A 62 6.67 -6.42 -4.42
N ASP A 63 7.78 -6.29 -5.15
CA ASP A 63 8.79 -7.35 -5.32
C ASP A 63 8.22 -8.72 -5.75
N ASN A 64 7.28 -8.70 -6.71
CA ASN A 64 6.53 -9.87 -7.19
C ASN A 64 5.69 -10.61 -6.12
N GLN A 65 5.48 -10.00 -4.95
CA GLN A 65 4.60 -10.49 -3.90
C GLN A 65 3.30 -9.68 -3.84
N GLU A 66 2.21 -10.32 -3.41
CA GLU A 66 0.91 -9.69 -3.19
C GLU A 66 0.64 -9.52 -1.70
N TYR A 67 0.20 -8.32 -1.34
CA TYR A 67 -0.20 -7.92 0.00
C TYR A 67 -1.62 -7.36 -0.04
N VAL A 68 -2.46 -7.74 0.92
CA VAL A 68 -3.84 -7.26 1.04
C VAL A 68 -3.90 -6.19 2.12
N ILE A 69 -4.45 -5.02 1.80
CA ILE A 69 -4.63 -3.94 2.78
C ILE A 69 -5.60 -4.41 3.86
N LYS A 70 -5.14 -4.42 5.12
CA LYS A 70 -5.95 -4.81 6.29
C LYS A 70 -6.46 -3.60 7.05
N THR A 71 -5.62 -2.59 7.21
CA THR A 71 -6.00 -1.33 7.85
C THR A 71 -5.44 -0.15 7.09
N LEU A 72 -6.14 0.98 7.21
CA LEU A 72 -5.68 2.27 6.72
C LEU A 72 -6.03 3.34 7.76
N ALA A 73 -5.18 4.36 7.86
CA ALA A 73 -5.40 5.53 8.70
C ALA A 73 -5.19 6.78 7.84
N ILE A 74 -6.21 7.65 7.81
CA ILE A 74 -6.15 8.92 7.10
C ILE A 74 -5.61 9.97 8.08
N ASP A 75 -4.62 10.72 7.65
CA ASP A 75 -4.06 11.85 8.40
C ASP A 75 -4.04 13.10 7.53
N TYR A 76 -4.12 14.27 8.17
CA TYR A 76 -4.07 15.56 7.51
C TYR A 76 -3.03 16.44 8.20
N ALA A 77 -1.88 16.60 7.54
CA ALA A 77 -0.77 17.38 8.06
C ALA A 77 -0.34 18.44 7.04
N ALA A 78 -0.12 19.68 7.52
CA ALA A 78 0.42 20.78 6.73
C ALA A 78 -0.29 21.06 5.39
N GLY A 79 -1.61 20.82 5.31
CA GLY A 79 -2.39 21.08 4.11
C GLY A 79 -2.54 19.90 3.15
N VAL A 80 -1.90 18.76 3.44
CA VAL A 80 -1.88 17.57 2.57
C VAL A 80 -2.50 16.37 3.30
N SER A 81 -3.47 15.73 2.66
CA SER A 81 -4.03 14.47 3.13
C SER A 81 -3.06 13.33 2.86
N THR A 82 -2.91 12.42 3.81
CA THR A 82 -2.11 11.21 3.66
C THR A 82 -2.88 9.99 4.12
N ILE A 83 -2.55 8.83 3.56
CA ILE A 83 -3.11 7.54 4.00
C ILE A 83 -1.94 6.66 4.41
N GLN A 84 -1.89 6.30 5.68
CA GLN A 84 -1.02 5.24 6.17
C GLN A 84 -1.69 3.90 5.89
N ILE A 85 -1.01 3.04 5.16
CA ILE A 85 -1.49 1.73 4.71
C ILE A 85 -0.73 0.66 5.48
N THR A 86 -1.47 -0.32 5.99
CA THR A 86 -0.92 -1.58 6.51
C THR A 86 -1.54 -2.74 5.74
N ALA A 87 -0.68 -3.55 5.13
CA ALA A 87 -1.05 -4.68 4.31
C ALA A 87 -0.32 -5.96 4.76
N THR A 88 -0.98 -7.11 4.59
CA THR A 88 -0.46 -8.43 4.99
C THR A 88 -0.24 -9.27 3.74
N HIS A 89 0.85 -10.02 3.71
CA HIS A 89 1.18 -10.90 2.60
C HIS A 89 0.12 -12.00 2.42
N VAL A 90 -0.26 -12.29 1.16
CA VAL A 90 -1.32 -13.27 0.84
C VAL A 90 -0.99 -14.70 1.29
N SER A 91 0.29 -15.08 1.40
CA SER A 91 0.64 -16.43 1.92
C SER A 91 0.17 -16.67 3.35
N ASN A 92 -0.23 -15.61 4.07
CA ASN A 92 -0.72 -15.68 5.44
C ASN A 92 -2.26 -15.79 5.53
N GLU A 93 -2.97 -15.98 4.40
CA GLU A 93 -4.43 -16.13 4.35
C GLU A 93 -4.90 -17.60 4.21
N LEU A 94 -4.05 -18.58 4.53
CA LEU A 94 -4.36 -20.03 4.46
C LEU A 94 -4.61 -20.66 5.83
#